data_AF-A0A6J6J588-F1
#
_entry.id   AF-A0A6J6J588-F1
#
_cell.length_a   1.000
_cell.length_b   1.000
_cell.length_c   1.000
_cell.angle_alpha   90.00
_cell.angle_beta   90.00
_cell.angle_gamma   90.00
#
_symmetry.space_group_name_H-M   'P 1'
#
loop_
_entity.id
_entity.type
_entity.pdbx_description
1 polymer ?
#
loop_
_entity_poly.entity_id
_entity_poly.type
_entity_poly.pdbx_seq_one_letter_code
_entity_poly.pdbx_strand_id
1 'polypeptide(L)' 'MQNELITEPFTHKDGWVYPPSDKPGLGIEIIEDVVNRYRQII' A
#
# COMPACT_ATOMS: atom_id res chain seq x y z
N MET A 1 10.38 8.71 -8.87
CA MET A 1 10.23 7.29 -8.55
C MET A 1 9.12 7.18 -7.53
N GLN A 2 7.93 6.75 -7.94
CA GLN A 2 6.84 6.46 -7.00
C GLN A 2 7.03 5.00 -6.59
N ASN A 3 7.57 4.79 -5.39
CA ASN A 3 7.75 3.45 -4.84
C ASN A 3 6.47 3.10 -4.09
N GLU A 4 5.46 2.61 -4.81
CA GLU A 4 4.25 2.12 -4.19
C GLU A 4 4.59 0.92 -3.28
N LEU A 5 4.22 0.98 -2.00
CA LEU A 5 4.47 -0.08 -1.01
C LEU A 5 3.46 -1.22 -1.14
N ILE A 6 2.32 -0.95 -1.76
CA ILE A 6 1.19 -1.86 -1.88
C ILE A 6 0.85 -2.12 -3.34
N THR A 7 0.31 -3.31 -3.62
CA THR A 7 -0.05 -3.73 -5.00
C THR A 7 -1.16 -2.87 -5.59
N GLU A 8 -2.08 -2.39 -4.76
CA GLU A 8 -3.20 -1.52 -5.12
C GLU A 8 -3.13 -0.20 -4.34
N PRO A 9 -2.65 0.90 -4.95
CA PRO A 9 -2.56 2.19 -4.28
C PRO A 9 -3.93 2.74 -3.86
N PHE A 10 -3.98 3.40 -2.71
CA PHE A 10 -5.20 4.09 -2.29
C PHE A 10 -5.53 5.24 -3.23
N THR A 11 -6.77 5.26 -3.72
CA THR A 11 -7.30 6.39 -4.47
C THR A 11 -8.12 7.28 -3.56
N HIS A 12 -7.94 8.58 -3.72
CA HIS A 12 -8.85 9.58 -3.17
C HIS A 12 -9.96 9.93 -4.15
N LYS A 13 -11.18 10.14 -3.64
CA LYS A 13 -12.32 10.67 -4.41
C LYS A 13 -13.00 11.73 -3.56
N ASP A 14 -13.19 12.92 -4.14
CA ASP A 14 -13.82 14.08 -3.49
C ASP A 14 -13.19 14.47 -2.14
N GLY A 15 -11.87 14.28 -2.02
CA GLY A 15 -11.11 14.57 -0.78
C GLY A 15 -11.16 13.46 0.26
N TRP A 16 -11.85 12.34 -0.02
CA TRP A 16 -11.97 11.19 0.88
C TRP A 16 -11.16 10.00 0.38
N VAL A 17 -10.65 9.20 1.31
CA VAL A 17 -10.08 7.88 1.04
C VAL A 17 -11.05 6.84 1.54
N TYR A 18 -11.35 5.85 0.72
CA TYR A 18 -12.27 4.77 1.05
C TYR A 18 -11.47 3.52 1.40
N PRO A 19 -11.69 2.92 2.58
CA PRO A 19 -11.00 1.70 2.95
C PRO A 19 -11.51 0.52 2.12
N PRO A 20 -10.69 -0.52 1.86
CA PRO A 20 -11.14 -1.77 1.28
C PRO A 20 -12.19 -2.42 2.18
N SER A 21 -13.35 -2.76 1.63
CA SER A 21 -14.49 -3.32 2.38
C SER A 21 -14.82 -4.77 2.02
N ASP A 22 -14.19 -5.28 0.97
CA ASP A 22 -14.41 -6.59 0.36
C ASP A 22 -13.33 -7.62 0.73
N LYS A 23 -12.24 -7.19 1.38
CA LYS A 23 -11.08 -8.01 1.72
C LYS A 23 -10.90 -8.13 3.24
N PRO A 24 -10.50 -9.29 3.78
CA PRO A 24 -10.23 -9.46 5.20
C PRO A 24 -8.96 -8.71 5.66
N GLY A 25 -8.82 -8.51 6.96
CA GLY A 25 -7.65 -7.84 7.55
C GLY A 25 -7.62 -6.35 7.21
N LEU A 26 -6.44 -5.83 6.86
CA LEU A 26 -6.28 -4.43 6.41
C LEU A 26 -6.72 -4.22 4.95
N GLY A 27 -7.05 -5.30 4.23
CA GLY A 27 -7.48 -5.24 2.84
C GLY A 27 -6.42 -4.77 1.84
N ILE A 28 -5.15 -4.77 2.25
CA ILE A 28 -4.00 -4.41 1.41
C ILE A 28 -3.02 -5.57 1.30
N GLU A 29 -2.24 -5.56 0.22
CA GLU A 29 -1.15 -6.50 -0.01
C GLU A 29 0.15 -5.75 -0.21
N ILE A 30 1.18 -6.13 0.56
CA ILE A 30 2.47 -5.46 0.62
C ILE A 30 3.40 -6.00 -0.48
N ILE A 31 4.15 -5.10 -1.12
CA ILE A 31 5.24 -5.46 -2.02
C ILE A 31 6.51 -5.67 -1.19
N GLU A 32 6.80 -6.93 -0.85
CA GLU A 32 7.94 -7.31 0.01
C GLU A 32 9.30 -6.81 -0.50
N ASP A 33 9.49 -6.75 -1.83
CA ASP A 33 10.73 -6.22 -2.43
C ASP A 33 10.98 -4.75 -2.06
N VAL A 34 9.90 -3.96 -1.95
CA VAL A 34 9.99 -2.56 -1.53
C VAL A 34 10.41 -2.49 -0.07
N VAL A 35 9.79 -3.30 0.78
CA VAL A 35 10.14 -3.40 2.21
C VAL A 35 11.61 -3.78 2.38
N ASN A 36 12.07 -4.80 1.65
CA ASN A 36 13.44 -5.28 1.73
C ASN A 36 14.47 -4.22 1.31
N ARG A 37 14.16 -3.41 0.29
CA ARG A 37 15.01 -2.27 -0.09
C ARG A 37 15.19 -1.26 1.03
N TYR A 38 14.12 -0.93 1.77
CA TYR A 38 14.19 0.02 2.89
C TYR A 38 14.83 -0.59 4.15
N ARG A 39 14.74 -1.91 4.33
CA ARG A 39 15.39 -2.62 5.45
C ARG A 39 16.91 -2.62 5.39
N GLN A 40 17.53 -2.39 4.23
CA GLN A 40 18.99 -2.37 4.08
C GLN A 40 19.67 -1.04 4.50
N ILE A 41 18.89 -0.07 5.00
CA ILE A 41 19.40 1.25 5.42
C ILE A 41 19.72 1.28 6.94
N ILE A 42 19.68 0.13 7.64
CA ILE A 42 19.99 0.03 9.07
C ILE A 42 21.28 -0.74 9.30
#